data_AF-A0A520MVC2-F1
#
_entry.id   AF-A0A520MVC2-F1
#
_cell.length_a   1.000
_cell.length_b   1.000
_cell.length_c   1.000
_cell.angle_alpha   90.00
_cell.angle_beta   90.00
_cell.angle_gamma   90.00
#
_symmetry.space_group_name_H-M   'P 1'
#
loop_
_entity.id
_entity.type
_entity.pdbx_description
1 polymer ?
#
loop_
_entity_poly.entity_id
_entity_poly.type
_entity_poly.pdbx_seq_one_letter_code
_entity_poly.pdbx_strand_id
1 'polypeptide(L)'
;RLKASKSVTPGFLIAALLWPRLIDASKEKGSLNLRKFFRSMDRIIREQQVLTAVPRKFHGYIKDIWSLQLKLETRLGHQPYKILNHPRFRAAYDFLLLREEAARDSQGMGNWWTQFQQINRSGKIELLKSLRASRSGQVEKKFGFLEELS
;
A
#
# COMPACT_ATOMS: atom_id res chain seq x y z
N ARG A 1 -10.64 5.96 -12.17
CA ARG A 1 -9.42 5.73 -13.00
C ARG A 1 -9.69 5.29 -14.46
N LEU A 2 -10.93 5.28 -14.95
CA LEU A 2 -11.22 5.14 -16.39
C LEU A 2 -11.37 6.48 -17.12
N LYS A 3 -11.43 7.60 -16.37
CA LYS A 3 -11.61 8.96 -16.93
C LYS A 3 -10.30 9.73 -17.21
N ALA A 4 -9.15 9.14 -16.96
CA ALA A 4 -7.86 9.80 -17.21
C ALA A 4 -7.00 8.83 -18.00
N SER A 5 -6.74 9.15 -19.27
CA SER A 5 -6.03 8.41 -20.33
C SER A 5 -4.59 7.99 -19.98
N LYS A 6 -4.39 7.35 -18.83
CA LYS A 6 -3.12 6.82 -18.35
C LYS A 6 -3.21 5.31 -18.44
N SER A 7 -2.38 4.74 -19.30
CA SER A 7 -2.25 3.29 -19.48
C SER A 7 -2.07 2.61 -18.14
N VAL A 8 -3.01 1.74 -17.76
CA VAL A 8 -2.87 0.92 -16.57
C VAL A 8 -1.86 -0.16 -16.91
N THR A 9 -0.66 -0.06 -16.32
CA THR A 9 0.39 -1.06 -16.54
C THR A 9 -0.14 -2.44 -16.14
N PRO A 10 0.04 -3.50 -16.96
CA PRO A 10 -0.41 -4.85 -16.60
C PRO A 10 0.09 -5.32 -15.22
N GLY A 11 1.31 -4.93 -14.84
CA GLY A 11 1.87 -5.20 -13.52
C GLY A 11 1.07 -4.58 -12.36
N PHE A 12 0.37 -3.47 -12.56
CA PHE A 12 -0.49 -2.86 -11.53
C PHE A 12 -1.73 -3.71 -11.28
N LEU A 13 -2.40 -4.16 -12.36
CA LEU A 13 -3.58 -5.02 -12.25
C LEU A 13 -3.24 -6.33 -11.54
N ILE A 14 -2.10 -6.94 -11.90
CA ILE A 14 -1.63 -8.17 -11.26
C ILE A 14 -1.30 -7.93 -9.78
N ALA A 15 -0.65 -6.82 -9.44
CA ALA A 15 -0.36 -6.47 -8.05
C ALA A 15 -1.64 -6.33 -7.21
N ALA A 16 -2.69 -5.73 -7.77
CA ALA A 16 -3.98 -5.58 -7.11
C ALA A 16 -4.73 -6.92 -6.98
N LEU A 17 -4.77 -7.72 -8.05
CA LEU A 17 -5.47 -9.02 -8.08
C LEU A 17 -4.87 -10.03 -7.10
N LEU A 18 -3.53 -10.08 -6.99
CA LEU A 18 -2.82 -11.03 -6.14
C LEU A 18 -2.71 -10.60 -4.68
N TRP A 19 -3.17 -9.38 -4.35
CA TRP A 19 -3.05 -8.84 -2.99
C TRP A 19 -3.74 -9.68 -1.92
N PRO A 20 -5.01 -10.11 -2.08
CA PRO A 20 -5.67 -10.94 -1.07
C PRO A 20 -4.89 -12.23 -0.80
N ARG A 21 -4.43 -12.91 -1.86
CA ARG A 21 -3.60 -14.11 -1.76
C ARG A 21 -2.30 -13.88 -1.00
N LEU A 22 -1.68 -12.71 -1.16
CA LEU A 22 -0.48 -12.33 -0.40
C LEU A 22 -0.80 -12.11 1.07
N ILE A 23 -1.90 -11.43 1.39
CA ILE A 23 -2.33 -11.20 2.77
C ILE A 23 -2.65 -12.53 3.46
N ASP A 24 -3.42 -13.41 2.81
CA ASP A 24 -3.78 -14.73 3.35
C ASP A 24 -2.55 -15.58 3.65
N ALA A 25 -1.58 -15.63 2.73
CA ALA A 25 -0.33 -16.36 2.93
C ALA A 25 0.56 -15.77 4.04
N SER A 26 0.33 -14.50 4.39
CA SER A 26 1.13 -13.75 5.36
C SER A 26 0.46 -13.58 6.72
N LYS A 27 -0.84 -13.89 6.82
CA LYS A 27 -1.65 -13.80 8.04
C LYS A 27 -1.18 -14.87 9.02
N GLU A 28 -0.93 -14.46 10.27
CA GLU A 28 -0.59 -15.35 11.38
C GLU A 28 -1.26 -14.84 12.65
N LYS A 29 -2.08 -15.70 13.29
CA LYS A 29 -2.83 -15.38 14.52
C LYS A 29 -3.61 -14.06 14.43
N GLY A 30 -4.25 -13.78 13.28
CA GLY A 30 -5.04 -12.57 13.07
C GLY A 30 -4.22 -11.28 12.85
N SER A 31 -2.91 -11.38 12.62
CA SER A 31 -2.03 -10.25 12.33
C SER A 31 -1.19 -10.50 11.08
N LEU A 32 -0.71 -9.43 10.43
CA LEU A 32 0.23 -9.58 9.33
C LEU A 32 1.63 -9.92 9.87
N ASN A 33 2.18 -11.07 9.47
CA ASN A 33 3.57 -11.38 9.69
C ASN A 33 4.45 -10.83 8.55
N LEU A 34 5.23 -9.79 8.83
CA LEU A 34 6.13 -9.16 7.86
C LEU A 34 7.15 -10.13 7.25
N ARG A 35 7.69 -11.08 8.03
CA ARG A 35 8.64 -12.08 7.50
C ARG A 35 7.96 -13.01 6.50
N LYS A 36 6.73 -13.46 6.79
CA LYS A 36 5.95 -14.28 5.85
C LYS A 36 5.54 -13.48 4.62
N PHE A 37 5.20 -12.20 4.79
CA PHE A 37 4.88 -11.29 3.69
C PHE A 37 5.99 -11.21 2.66
N PHE A 38 7.20 -10.83 3.05
CA PHE A 38 8.32 -10.72 2.11
C PHE A 38 8.71 -12.07 1.49
N ARG A 39 8.63 -13.19 2.25
CA ARG A 39 8.89 -14.54 1.73
C ARG A 39 7.83 -15.01 0.72
N SER A 40 6.57 -14.63 0.93
CA SER A 40 5.45 -15.09 0.10
C SER A 40 5.33 -14.31 -1.21
N MET A 41 5.85 -13.08 -1.28
CA MET A 41 5.82 -12.26 -2.51
C MET A 41 6.38 -13.00 -3.72
N ASP A 42 7.62 -13.48 -3.63
CA ASP A 42 8.29 -14.13 -4.76
C ASP A 42 7.61 -15.45 -5.13
N ARG A 43 7.11 -16.20 -4.14
CA ARG A 43 6.38 -17.45 -4.37
C ARG A 43 5.08 -17.20 -5.13
N ILE A 44 4.24 -16.28 -4.67
CA ILE A 44 2.94 -15.99 -5.28
C ILE A 44 3.09 -15.47 -6.72
N ILE A 45 4.07 -14.60 -6.95
CA ILE A 45 4.35 -14.10 -8.30
C ILE A 45 4.76 -15.26 -9.23
N ARG A 46 5.62 -16.18 -8.78
CA ARG A 46 6.04 -17.35 -9.56
C ARG A 46 4.87 -18.27 -9.88
N GLU A 47 4.01 -18.54 -8.91
CA GLU A 47 2.81 -19.35 -9.10
C GLU A 47 1.88 -18.72 -10.15
N GLN A 48 1.68 -17.40 -10.11
CA GLN A 48 0.89 -16.70 -11.13
C GLN A 48 1.54 -16.72 -12.52
N GLN A 49 2.87 -16.70 -12.59
CA GLN A 49 3.63 -16.73 -13.85
C GLN A 49 3.45 -18.06 -14.62
N VAL A 50 3.11 -19.16 -13.92
CA VAL A 50 2.81 -20.46 -14.56
C VAL A 50 1.43 -20.44 -15.21
N LEU A 51 0.48 -19.73 -14.61
CA LEU A 51 -0.92 -19.68 -15.06
C LEU A 51 -1.16 -18.63 -16.14
N THR A 52 -0.37 -17.57 -16.15
CA THR A 52 -0.53 -16.43 -17.06
C THR A 52 0.82 -15.99 -17.59
N ALA A 53 0.88 -15.58 -18.85
CA ALA A 53 2.10 -15.11 -19.52
C ALA A 53 2.53 -13.72 -19.00
N VAL A 54 2.77 -13.59 -17.68
CA VAL A 54 3.25 -12.36 -17.05
C VAL A 54 4.74 -12.21 -17.34
N PRO A 55 5.17 -11.14 -18.03
CA PRO A 55 6.58 -10.90 -18.26
C PRO A 55 7.34 -10.67 -16.95
N ARG A 56 8.47 -11.38 -16.76
CA ARG A 56 9.34 -11.27 -15.55
C ARG A 56 9.75 -9.82 -15.21
N LYS A 57 9.80 -8.93 -16.21
CA LYS A 57 10.08 -7.49 -16.03
C LYS A 57 9.15 -6.79 -15.03
N PHE A 58 7.92 -7.31 -14.83
CA PHE A 58 6.97 -6.71 -13.89
C PHE A 58 7.13 -7.22 -12.45
N HIS A 59 7.96 -8.24 -12.18
CA HIS A 59 8.12 -8.78 -10.82
C HIS A 59 8.59 -7.70 -9.84
N GLY A 60 9.64 -6.95 -10.20
CA GLY A 60 10.13 -5.85 -9.36
C GLY A 60 9.09 -4.75 -9.18
N TYR A 61 8.30 -4.46 -10.21
CA TYR A 61 7.22 -3.47 -10.15
C TYR A 61 6.11 -3.87 -9.16
N ILE A 62 5.67 -5.13 -9.21
CA ILE A 62 4.65 -5.69 -8.31
C ILE A 62 5.14 -5.68 -6.87
N LYS A 63 6.36 -6.20 -6.61
CA LYS A 63 6.94 -6.26 -5.26
C LYS A 63 7.10 -4.87 -4.64
N ASP A 64 7.44 -3.88 -5.44
CA ASP A 64 7.55 -2.51 -4.95
C ASP A 64 6.20 -1.92 -4.57
N ILE A 65 5.14 -2.16 -5.36
CA ILE A 65 3.78 -1.71 -5.01
C ILE A 65 3.37 -2.30 -3.66
N TRP A 66 3.56 -3.60 -3.46
CA TRP A 66 3.24 -4.28 -2.20
C TRP A 66 4.09 -3.77 -1.02
N SER A 67 5.40 -3.62 -1.23
CA SER A 67 6.30 -3.09 -0.20
C SER A 67 5.95 -1.65 0.18
N LEU A 68 5.50 -0.85 -0.80
CA LEU A 68 5.04 0.51 -0.56
C LEU A 68 3.74 0.54 0.24
N GLN A 69 2.86 -0.46 0.14
CA GLN A 69 1.67 -0.51 1.00
C GLN A 69 2.05 -0.51 2.49
N LEU A 70 3.04 -1.33 2.89
CA LEU A 70 3.55 -1.32 4.27
C LEU A 70 4.09 0.04 4.70
N LYS A 71 4.78 0.71 3.77
CA LYS A 71 5.38 2.03 4.01
C LYS A 71 4.32 3.12 4.08
N LEU A 72 3.28 3.06 3.26
CA LEU A 72 2.18 4.03 3.22
C LEU A 72 1.37 4.04 4.53
N GLU A 73 1.30 2.91 5.23
CA GLU A 73 0.72 2.82 6.58
C GLU A 73 1.62 3.48 7.63
N THR A 74 2.94 3.41 7.42
CA THR A 74 3.98 3.98 8.29
C THR A 74 4.18 5.47 8.02
N ARG A 75 3.22 6.27 8.47
CA ARG A 75 3.25 7.74 8.40
C ARG A 75 4.02 8.38 9.57
N LEU A 76 5.31 8.10 9.71
CA LEU A 76 6.14 8.57 10.83
C LEU A 76 7.39 9.32 10.36
N GLY A 77 7.71 10.43 11.05
CA GLY A 77 8.93 11.20 10.82
C GLY A 77 9.11 11.63 9.37
N HIS A 78 10.30 11.40 8.82
CA HIS A 78 10.65 11.73 7.42
C HIS A 78 10.19 10.70 6.39
N GLN A 79 9.59 9.59 6.83
CA GLN A 79 9.20 8.48 5.94
C GLN A 79 8.24 8.92 4.83
N PRO A 80 7.22 9.77 5.09
CA PRO A 80 6.30 10.17 4.04
C PRO A 80 6.93 10.96 2.90
N TYR A 81 7.95 11.78 3.19
CA TYR A 81 8.72 12.48 2.16
C TYR A 81 9.50 11.52 1.26
N LYS A 82 10.12 10.49 1.84
CA LYS A 82 10.83 9.46 1.08
C LYS A 82 9.90 8.66 0.17
N ILE A 83 8.70 8.37 0.68
CA ILE A 83 7.68 7.63 -0.08
C ILE A 83 7.17 8.46 -1.27
N LEU A 84 6.91 9.76 -1.08
CA LEU A 84 6.48 10.65 -2.18
C LEU A 84 7.46 10.67 -3.36
N ASN A 85 8.77 10.62 -3.07
CA ASN A 85 9.82 10.67 -4.08
C ASN A 85 10.04 9.31 -4.78
N HIS A 86 9.35 8.25 -4.38
CA HIS A 86 9.53 6.93 -4.96
C HIS A 86 8.93 6.88 -6.38
N PRO A 87 9.63 6.31 -7.39
CA PRO A 87 9.14 6.29 -8.78
C PRO A 87 7.79 5.56 -8.92
N ARG A 88 7.52 4.60 -8.05
CA ARG A 88 6.27 3.80 -8.01
C ARG A 88 5.24 4.32 -7.01
N PHE A 89 5.47 5.49 -6.41
CA PHE A 89 4.54 6.07 -5.45
C PHE A 89 3.14 6.23 -6.03
N ARG A 90 3.02 6.77 -7.25
CA ARG A 90 1.71 6.99 -7.87
C ARG A 90 0.92 5.70 -7.94
N ALA A 91 1.54 4.61 -8.40
CA ALA A 91 0.91 3.29 -8.46
C ALA A 91 0.56 2.76 -7.06
N ALA A 92 1.44 2.90 -6.08
CA ALA A 92 1.15 2.42 -4.73
C ALA A 92 0.04 3.23 -4.01
N TYR A 93 0.05 4.55 -4.14
CA TYR A 93 -1.03 5.42 -3.68
C TYR A 93 -2.34 5.07 -4.40
N ASP A 94 -2.23 4.82 -5.69
CA ASP A 94 -3.35 4.49 -6.51
C ASP A 94 -4.01 3.17 -6.07
N PHE A 95 -3.18 2.19 -5.69
CA PHE A 95 -3.62 0.93 -5.12
C PHE A 95 -4.18 1.09 -3.70
N LEU A 96 -3.61 1.96 -2.88
CA LEU A 96 -4.11 2.27 -1.53
C LEU A 96 -5.56 2.76 -1.58
N LEU A 97 -5.89 3.67 -2.49
CA LEU A 97 -7.27 4.16 -2.65
C LEU A 97 -8.24 3.04 -3.03
N LEU A 98 -7.82 2.12 -3.89
CA LEU A 98 -8.65 0.97 -4.26
C LEU A 98 -8.87 0.03 -3.09
N ARG A 99 -7.84 -0.19 -2.26
CA ARG A 99 -7.95 -1.00 -1.04
C ARG A 99 -8.87 -0.36 -0.01
N GLU A 100 -8.75 0.96 0.19
CA GLU A 100 -9.61 1.73 1.11
C GLU A 100 -11.08 1.65 0.68
N GLU A 101 -11.36 1.83 -0.62
CA GLU A 101 -12.70 1.69 -1.20
C GLU A 101 -13.24 0.24 -1.07
N ALA A 102 -12.41 -0.76 -1.35
CA ALA A 102 -12.79 -2.16 -1.28
C ALA A 102 -13.08 -2.66 0.15
N ALA A 103 -12.29 -2.21 1.12
CA ALA A 103 -12.45 -2.54 2.54
C ALA A 103 -13.55 -1.72 3.24
N ARG A 104 -14.22 -0.81 2.51
CA ARG A 104 -15.21 0.16 3.02
C ARG A 104 -14.75 0.90 4.26
N ASP A 105 -13.45 1.12 4.37
CA ASP A 105 -12.84 1.66 5.58
C ASP A 105 -12.76 3.18 5.48
N SER A 106 -13.24 3.87 6.52
CA SER A 106 -13.24 5.34 6.61
C SER A 106 -12.08 5.89 7.44
N GLN A 107 -11.02 5.11 7.67
CA GLN A 107 -9.80 5.54 8.38
C GLN A 107 -9.08 6.74 7.73
N GLY A 108 -9.46 7.14 6.52
CA GLY A 108 -9.04 8.39 5.88
C GLY A 108 -7.57 8.40 5.51
N MET A 109 -6.98 7.23 5.27
CA MET A 109 -5.57 7.11 4.89
C MET A 109 -5.34 7.68 3.49
N GLY A 110 -6.25 7.41 2.55
CA GLY A 110 -6.19 7.99 1.20
C GLY A 110 -6.33 9.51 1.23
N ASN A 111 -7.26 10.04 2.03
CA ASN A 111 -7.45 11.47 2.21
C ASN A 111 -6.19 12.15 2.78
N TRP A 112 -5.56 11.56 3.79
CA TRP A 112 -4.31 12.08 4.35
C TRP A 112 -3.19 12.16 3.29
N TRP A 113 -3.01 11.10 2.51
CA TRP A 113 -2.01 11.08 1.44
C TRP A 113 -2.36 12.03 0.28
N THR A 114 -3.66 12.27 0.01
CA THR A 114 -4.12 13.29 -0.94
C THR A 114 -3.66 14.68 -0.50
N GLN A 115 -3.93 15.03 0.76
CA GLN A 115 -3.55 16.32 1.33
C GLN A 115 -2.03 16.47 1.37
N PHE A 116 -1.30 15.45 1.82
CA PHE A 116 0.16 15.48 1.92
C PHE A 116 0.87 15.70 0.57
N GLN A 117 0.26 15.32 -0.55
CA GLN A 117 0.77 15.58 -1.90
C GLN A 117 0.58 17.05 -2.31
N GLN A 118 -0.50 17.70 -1.88
CA GLN A 118 -0.91 19.02 -2.35
C GLN A 118 -0.37 20.18 -1.49
N ILE A 119 -0.10 19.94 -0.21
CA ILE A 119 0.33 20.99 0.73
C ILE A 119 1.82 21.32 0.63
N ASN A 120 2.15 22.57 0.97
CA ASN A 120 3.52 23.10 0.97
C ASN A 120 4.36 22.51 2.12
N ARG A 121 5.67 22.73 2.10
CA ARG A 121 6.60 22.17 3.12
C ARG A 121 6.18 22.50 4.57
N SER A 122 5.74 23.72 4.84
CA SER A 122 5.20 24.13 6.16
C SER A 122 3.97 23.31 6.55
N GLY A 123 2.99 23.23 5.66
CA GLY A 123 1.77 22.43 5.86
C GLY A 123 2.06 20.93 6.06
N LYS A 124 3.06 20.36 5.37
CA LYS A 124 3.49 18.96 5.58
C LYS A 124 4.01 18.73 6.99
N ILE A 125 4.73 19.69 7.55
CA ILE A 125 5.25 19.60 8.93
C ILE A 125 4.09 19.64 9.93
N GLU A 126 3.12 20.54 9.73
CA GLU A 126 1.92 20.63 10.58
C GLU A 126 1.07 19.37 10.50
N LEU A 127 0.84 18.84 9.30
CA LEU A 127 0.06 17.61 9.10
C LEU A 127 0.72 16.38 9.76
N LEU A 128 2.05 16.33 9.82
CA LEU A 128 2.77 15.29 10.54
C LEU A 128 2.72 15.48 12.06
N LYS A 129 2.74 16.73 12.54
CA LYS A 129 2.58 17.06 13.96
C LYS A 129 1.19 16.67 14.45
N SER A 130 0.13 17.02 13.71
CA SER A 130 -1.25 16.67 14.06
C SER A 130 -1.45 15.15 14.10
N LEU A 131 -0.90 14.43 13.12
CA LEU A 131 -0.96 12.96 13.11
C LEU A 131 -0.20 12.32 14.29
N ARG A 132 0.91 12.93 14.73
CA ARG A 132 1.63 12.45 15.92
C ARG A 132 0.82 12.67 17.19
N ALA A 133 0.14 13.82 17.32
CA ALA A 133 -0.72 14.13 18.45
C ALA A 133 -1.97 13.23 18.49
N SER A 134 -2.55 12.88 17.35
CA SER A 134 -3.71 11.98 17.30
C SER A 134 -3.34 10.53 17.63
N ARG A 135 -2.09 10.11 17.37
CA ARG A 135 -1.58 8.75 17.63
C ARG A 135 -1.10 8.51 19.07
N SER A 136 -1.04 9.53 19.93
CA SER A 136 -0.70 9.33 21.34
C SER A 136 -1.85 8.76 22.17
N GLY A 137 -3.07 8.70 21.63
CA GLY A 137 -4.15 7.84 22.13
C GLY A 137 -4.02 6.43 21.55
N GLN A 138 -4.16 5.40 22.40
CA GLN A 138 -4.04 3.98 22.06
C GLN A 138 -4.67 3.62 20.70
N VAL A 139 -3.84 3.38 19.68
CA VAL A 139 -4.27 2.66 18.47
C VAL A 139 -3.35 1.46 18.35
N GLU A 140 -3.85 0.29 18.75
CA GLU A 140 -3.21 -0.99 18.45
C GLU A 140 -2.94 -1.03 16.94
N LYS A 141 -1.67 -1.15 16.57
CA LYS A 141 -1.25 -1.23 15.17
C LYS A 141 -1.65 -2.59 14.60
N LYS A 142 -2.91 -2.74 14.21
CA LYS A 142 -3.28 -3.75 13.21
C LYS A 142 -2.88 -3.20 11.84
N PHE A 143 -2.06 -3.97 11.13
CA PHE A 143 -1.70 -3.70 9.74
C PHE A 143 -2.95 -3.81 8.86
N GLY A 144 -3.07 -2.99 7.82
CA GLY A 144 -4.19 -3.09 6.87
C GLY A 144 -5.51 -2.49 7.35
N PHE A 145 -6.51 -2.54 6.48
CA PHE A 145 -7.87 -2.09 6.77
C PHE A 145 -8.63 -3.15 7.59
N LEU A 146 -9.67 -2.74 8.33
CA LEU A 146 -10.39 -3.60 9.28
C LEU A 146 -10.89 -4.92 8.66
N GLU A 147 -11.35 -4.90 7.41
CA GLU A 147 -11.82 -6.09 6.69
C GLU A 147 -10.70 -6.94 6.05
N GLU A 148 -9.48 -6.43 5.89
CA GLU A 148 -8.41 -7.17 5.20
C GLU A 148 -7.77 -8.26 6.07
N LEU A 149 -7.94 -8.18 7.39
CA LEU A 149 -7.41 -9.15 8.34
C LEU A 149 -8.48 -9.84 9.20
N SER A 150 -9.77 -9.53 9.01
CA SER A 150 -10.87 -10.37 9.49
C SER A 150 -10.82 -11.74 8.80
#